data_AF-A0A7S1ZGI8-F1
#
_entry.id   AF-A0A7S1ZGI8-F1
#
_cell.length_a   1.000
_cell.length_b   1.000
_cell.length_c   1.000
_cell.angle_alpha   90.00
_cell.angle_beta   90.00
_cell.angle_gamma   90.00
#
_symmetry.space_group_name_H-M   'P 1'
#
loop_
_entity.id
_entity.type
_entity.pdbx_description
1 polymer ?
#
loop_
_entity_poly.entity_id
_entity_poly.type
_entity_poly.pdbx_seq_one_letter_code
_entity_poly.pdbx_strand_id
1 'polypeptide(L)'
;MISCDGKVPGTNLDLTHWTDNTKPDTLYADTSTEIALNFAASRLLSSNDRDGNTYEEYDNTLVLNNHYDTDGVLSVWSCLQPALALKHRNLLISAAESGDFG
;
A
#
# COMPACT_ATOMS: atom_id res chain seq x y z
N MET A 1 3.99 -8.58 9.01
CA MET A 1 3.12 -7.42 9.28
C MET A 1 3.40 -6.36 8.25
N ILE A 2 2.38 -5.64 7.82
CA ILE A 2 2.47 -4.50 6.91
C ILE A 2 2.26 -3.23 7.72
N SER A 3 3.09 -2.20 7.52
CA SER A 3 2.77 -0.84 7.95
C SER A 3 2.21 -0.04 6.77
N CYS A 4 1.23 0.81 7.04
CA CYS A 4 0.61 1.73 6.10
C CYS A 4 0.85 3.16 6.57
N ASP A 5 1.26 4.03 5.63
CA ASP A 5 1.39 5.47 5.82
C ASP A 5 2.34 5.90 6.96
N GLY A 6 3.36 5.08 7.17
CA GLY A 6 4.42 5.33 8.12
C GLY A 6 5.21 4.06 8.36
N LYS A 7 6.14 4.12 9.30
CA LYS A 7 7.00 2.98 9.66
C LYS A 7 6.68 2.52 11.06
N VAL A 8 6.53 1.19 11.23
CA VAL A 8 6.31 0.58 12.54
C VAL A 8 7.42 -0.44 12.80
N PRO A 9 8.24 -0.29 13.85
CA PRO A 9 9.29 -1.26 14.13
C PRO A 9 8.76 -2.70 14.21
N GLY A 10 9.39 -3.61 13.46
CA GLY A 10 9.00 -5.03 13.40
C GLY A 10 8.05 -5.39 12.26
N THR A 11 7.63 -4.44 11.41
CA THR A 11 6.96 -4.76 10.15
C THR A 11 7.92 -5.32 9.11
N ASN A 12 7.38 -6.11 8.17
CA ASN A 12 8.12 -6.77 7.11
C ASN A 12 8.04 -6.01 5.78
N LEU A 13 7.00 -5.18 5.61
CA LEU A 13 6.77 -4.36 4.44
C LEU A 13 6.18 -3.02 4.88
N ASP A 14 6.75 -1.94 4.38
CA ASP A 14 6.31 -0.58 4.66
C ASP A 14 5.69 0.03 3.39
N LEU A 15 4.36 0.20 3.40
CA LEU A 15 3.60 0.84 2.32
C LEU A 15 3.49 2.33 2.62
N THR A 16 4.60 3.04 2.40
CA THR A 16 4.75 4.46 2.73
C THR A 16 5.58 5.21 1.70
N HIS A 17 5.20 6.44 1.39
CA HIS A 17 5.98 7.37 0.55
C HIS A 17 7.15 8.04 1.30
N TRP A 18 7.21 7.95 2.65
CA TRP A 18 8.28 8.52 3.46
C TRP A 18 9.63 7.87 3.15
N THR A 19 10.72 8.62 3.16
CA THR A 19 12.07 8.11 2.84
C THR A 19 12.54 7.01 3.80
N ASP A 20 13.63 6.32 3.43
CA ASP A 20 14.24 5.23 4.22
C ASP A 20 13.33 4.01 4.46
N ASN A 21 12.43 3.70 3.53
CA ASN A 21 11.70 2.44 3.51
C ASN A 21 12.44 1.40 2.64
N THR A 22 12.04 0.13 2.76
CA THR A 22 12.65 -1.00 2.02
C THR A 22 11.67 -1.63 1.03
N LYS A 23 10.65 -0.89 0.59
CA LYS A 23 9.64 -1.43 -0.33
C LYS A 23 10.27 -1.63 -1.72
N PRO A 24 9.85 -2.67 -2.47
CA PRO A 24 10.27 -2.84 -3.86
C PRO A 24 9.92 -1.62 -4.73
N ASP A 25 10.81 -1.27 -5.68
CA ASP A 25 10.63 -0.14 -6.60
C ASP A 25 9.34 -0.26 -7.42
N THR A 26 8.90 -1.49 -7.70
CA THR A 26 7.66 -1.79 -8.42
C THR A 26 6.40 -1.27 -7.72
N LEU A 27 6.46 -1.08 -6.40
CA LEU A 27 5.34 -0.58 -5.59
C LEU A 27 5.36 0.94 -5.42
N TYR A 28 6.47 1.61 -5.76
CA TYR A 28 6.64 3.05 -5.52
C TYR A 28 5.53 3.88 -6.19
N ALA A 29 5.03 4.86 -5.44
CA ALA A 29 4.11 5.90 -5.88
C ALA A 29 4.15 7.09 -4.91
N ASP A 30 3.50 8.18 -5.28
CA ASP A 30 3.55 9.45 -4.53
C ASP A 30 2.70 9.44 -3.25
N THR A 31 1.75 8.51 -3.12
CA THR A 31 0.93 8.32 -1.89
C THR A 31 1.01 6.87 -1.38
N SER A 32 0.87 6.68 -0.08
CA SER A 32 0.79 5.37 0.58
C SER A 32 -0.39 4.54 0.07
N THR A 33 -1.48 5.19 -0.31
CA THR A 33 -2.67 4.60 -0.93
C THR A 33 -2.34 4.06 -2.31
N GLU A 34 -1.66 4.82 -3.15
CA GLU A 34 -1.27 4.33 -4.47
C GLU A 34 -0.27 3.18 -4.36
N ILE A 35 0.67 3.25 -3.42
CA ILE A 35 1.58 2.16 -3.09
C ILE A 35 0.80 0.88 -2.69
N ALA A 36 -0.19 1.02 -1.82
CA ALA A 36 -1.04 -0.10 -1.39
C ALA A 36 -1.91 -0.67 -2.53
N LEU A 37 -2.35 0.17 -3.48
CA LEU A 37 -3.07 -0.27 -4.66
C LEU A 37 -2.15 -1.00 -5.65
N ASN A 38 -0.89 -0.59 -5.80
CA ASN A 38 0.11 -1.32 -6.58
C ASN A 38 0.36 -2.71 -5.95
N PHE A 39 0.48 -2.76 -4.63
CA PHE A 39 0.60 -4.01 -3.88
C PHE A 39 -0.63 -4.91 -4.06
N ALA A 40 -1.85 -4.35 -3.99
CA ALA A 40 -3.09 -5.08 -4.23
C ALA A 40 -3.18 -5.64 -5.66
N ALA A 41 -2.73 -4.88 -6.66
CA ALA A 41 -2.69 -5.33 -8.05
C ALA A 41 -1.72 -6.52 -8.23
N SER A 42 -0.51 -6.43 -7.68
CA SER A 42 0.46 -7.53 -7.72
C SER A 42 -0.05 -8.79 -7.03
N ARG A 43 -0.80 -8.65 -5.92
CA ARG A 43 -1.42 -9.80 -5.22
C ARG A 43 -2.56 -10.45 -5.98
N LEU A 44 -3.49 -9.66 -6.53
CA LEU A 44 -4.72 -10.21 -7.14
C LEU A 44 -4.54 -10.70 -8.57
N LEU A 45 -3.57 -10.18 -9.31
CA LEU A 45 -3.38 -10.56 -10.70
C LEU A 45 -2.55 -11.85 -10.87
N SER A 46 -2.13 -12.48 -9.74
CA SER A 46 -1.35 -13.74 -9.70
C SER A 46 -0.19 -13.78 -10.68
N SER A 47 0.34 -12.59 -10.99
CA SER A 47 1.51 -12.38 -11.81
C SER A 47 2.53 -11.77 -10.89
N ASN A 48 3.74 -12.31 -10.90
CA ASN A 48 4.90 -11.62 -10.34
C ASN A 48 4.83 -10.14 -10.71
N ASP A 49 5.25 -9.27 -9.80
CA ASP A 49 5.48 -7.89 -10.21
C ASP A 49 6.56 -7.82 -11.31
N ARG A 50 6.84 -6.61 -11.80
CA ARG A 50 7.82 -6.41 -12.89
C ARG A 50 9.21 -7.00 -12.57
N ASP A 51 9.53 -7.22 -11.30
CA ASP A 51 10.82 -7.70 -10.82
C ASP A 51 10.79 -9.17 -10.39
N GLY A 52 9.67 -9.87 -10.54
CA GLY A 52 9.57 -11.28 -10.17
C GLY A 52 9.04 -11.53 -8.76
N ASN A 53 8.69 -10.50 -7.99
CA ASN A 53 8.27 -10.68 -6.60
C ASN A 53 6.85 -11.22 -6.51
N THR A 54 6.66 -12.18 -5.60
CA THR A 54 5.36 -12.61 -5.11
C THR A 54 5.09 -11.96 -3.75
N TYR A 55 3.82 -11.89 -3.35
CA TYR A 55 3.41 -11.27 -2.09
C TYR A 55 2.49 -12.20 -1.26
N GLU A 56 2.54 -13.51 -1.52
CA GLU A 56 1.71 -14.53 -0.86
C GLU A 56 1.96 -14.59 0.65
N GLU A 57 3.18 -14.27 1.11
CA GLU A 57 3.55 -14.24 2.52
C GLU A 57 2.76 -13.22 3.33
N TYR A 58 2.08 -12.28 2.66
CA TYR A 58 1.27 -11.24 3.28
C TYR A 58 -0.23 -11.56 3.34
N ASP A 59 -0.68 -12.70 2.84
CA ASP A 59 -2.12 -13.02 2.72
C ASP A 59 -2.87 -13.06 4.05
N ASN A 60 -2.19 -13.43 5.14
CA ASN A 60 -2.77 -13.52 6.49
C ASN A 60 -2.02 -12.64 7.50
N THR A 61 -1.44 -11.53 7.05
CA THR A 61 -0.63 -10.65 7.90
C THR A 61 -1.46 -9.54 8.54
N LEU A 62 -0.98 -8.99 9.65
CA LEU A 62 -1.57 -7.78 10.25
C LEU A 62 -1.21 -6.55 9.42
N VAL A 63 -2.18 -5.67 9.22
CA VAL A 63 -2.01 -4.35 8.60
C VAL A 63 -2.12 -3.30 9.71
N LEU A 64 -1.05 -2.51 9.87
CA LEU A 64 -0.92 -1.50 10.91
C LEU A 64 -0.99 -0.12 10.29
N ASN A 65 -1.70 0.79 10.93
CA ASN A 65 -1.69 2.20 10.58
C ASN A 65 -1.23 3.02 11.79
N ASN A 66 -0.21 3.85 11.60
CA ASN A 66 0.28 4.79 12.61
C ASN A 66 0.16 6.26 12.19
N HIS A 67 -0.47 6.55 11.05
CA HIS A 67 -0.76 7.90 10.57
C HIS A 67 -2.23 8.00 10.12
N TYR A 68 -3.01 8.84 10.81
CA TYR A 68 -4.47 8.84 10.69
C TYR A 68 -4.98 9.99 9.83
N ASP A 69 -4.67 9.94 8.53
CA ASP A 69 -5.24 10.82 7.51
C ASP A 69 -5.94 10.01 6.40
N THR A 70 -6.34 10.69 5.32
CA THR A 70 -6.99 10.03 4.19
C THR A 70 -6.07 9.01 3.51
N ASP A 71 -4.76 9.27 3.43
CA ASP A 71 -3.81 8.38 2.79
C ASP A 71 -3.57 7.10 3.64
N GLY A 72 -3.41 7.26 4.95
CA GLY A 72 -3.30 6.15 5.89
C GLY A 72 -4.54 5.27 5.97
N VAL A 73 -5.74 5.85 6.01
CA VAL A 73 -6.97 5.06 6.08
C VAL A 73 -7.23 4.30 4.77
N LEU A 74 -7.01 4.93 3.62
CA LEU A 74 -7.26 4.31 2.31
C LEU A 74 -6.20 3.28 1.95
N SER A 75 -4.95 3.44 2.36
CA SER A 75 -3.90 2.43 2.18
C SER A 75 -4.19 1.14 2.96
N VAL A 76 -4.63 1.24 4.23
CA VAL A 76 -5.08 0.07 5.01
C VAL A 76 -6.25 -0.62 4.34
N TRP A 77 -7.27 0.15 3.96
CA TRP A 77 -8.46 -0.40 3.34
C TRP A 77 -8.13 -1.09 2.01
N SER A 78 -7.17 -0.56 1.25
CA SER A 78 -6.68 -1.18 0.02
C SER A 78 -6.00 -2.53 0.25
N CYS A 79 -5.31 -2.71 1.38
CA CYS A 79 -4.74 -4.00 1.78
C CYS A 79 -5.82 -5.03 2.18
N LEU A 80 -6.88 -4.57 2.85
CA LEU A 80 -7.95 -5.44 3.38
C LEU A 80 -9.02 -5.78 2.34
N GLN A 81 -9.25 -4.91 1.36
CA GLN A 81 -10.31 -5.03 0.35
C GLN A 81 -9.75 -4.84 -1.08
N PRO A 82 -8.76 -5.64 -1.49
CA PRO A 82 -7.98 -5.36 -2.71
C PRO A 82 -8.84 -5.32 -3.98
N ALA A 83 -9.83 -6.20 -4.12
CA ALA A 83 -10.68 -6.22 -5.32
C ALA A 83 -11.55 -4.96 -5.44
N LEU A 84 -12.09 -4.49 -4.32
CA LEU A 84 -12.90 -3.28 -4.27
C LEU A 84 -12.04 -2.03 -4.42
N ALA A 85 -10.84 -2.04 -3.84
CA ALA A 85 -9.87 -0.97 -3.95
C ALA A 85 -9.42 -0.76 -5.40
N LEU A 86 -9.05 -1.84 -6.11
CA LEU A 86 -8.68 -1.78 -7.53
C LEU A 86 -9.84 -1.29 -8.41
N LYS A 87 -11.08 -1.68 -8.12
CA LYS A 87 -12.27 -1.16 -8.82
C LYS A 87 -12.40 0.36 -8.70
N HIS A 88 -11.95 0.94 -7.59
CA HIS A 88 -12.04 2.37 -7.29
C HIS A 88 -10.69 3.10 -7.35
N ARG A 89 -9.66 2.49 -7.97
CA ARG A 89 -8.26 2.97 -7.93
C ARG A 89 -8.13 4.49 -8.08
N ASN A 90 -8.63 5.05 -9.18
CA ASN A 90 -8.47 6.48 -9.46
C ASN A 90 -9.14 7.38 -8.42
N LEU A 91 -10.31 6.98 -7.90
CA LEU A 91 -11.01 7.74 -6.86
C LEU A 91 -10.23 7.74 -5.55
N LEU A 92 -9.64 6.61 -5.18
CA LEU A 92 -8.87 6.47 -3.95
C LEU A 92 -7.56 7.26 -4.02
N ILE A 93 -6.89 7.25 -5.17
CA ILE A 93 -5.71 8.07 -5.42
C ILE A 93 -6.06 9.55 -5.25
N SER A 94 -7.08 10.05 -5.96
CA SER A 94 -7.50 11.45 -5.83
C SER A 94 -7.96 11.83 -4.42
N ALA A 95 -8.53 10.89 -3.66
CA ALA A 95 -8.90 11.13 -2.27
C ALA A 95 -7.66 11.23 -1.37
N ALA A 96 -6.67 10.34 -1.54
CA ALA A 96 -5.40 10.41 -0.81
C ALA A 96 -4.66 11.73 -1.10
N GLU A 97 -4.50 12.08 -2.38
CA GLU A 97 -3.88 13.33 -2.84
C GLU A 97 -4.59 14.60 -2.32
N SER A 98 -5.89 14.53 -2.02
CA SER A 98 -6.62 15.69 -1.51
C SER A 98 -6.26 16.08 -0.08
N GLY A 99 -5.65 15.15 0.67
CA GLY A 99 -5.18 15.35 2.05
C GLY A 99 -3.67 15.37 2.19
N ASP A 100 -2.94 14.88 1.19
CA ASP A 100 -1.48 14.87 1.13
C ASP A 100 -0.97 16.18 0.52
N PHE A 101 -0.23 16.97 1.30
CA PHE A 101 0.29 18.29 0.91
C PHE A 101 1.79 18.26 0.57
N GLY A 102 2.27 17.14 0.00
CA GLY A 102 3.64 16.92 -0.47
C GLY A 102 3.95 17.56 -1.82
#